data_AF-A0A537PTK9-F1
#
_entry.id   AF-A0A537PTK9-F1
#
_cell.length_a   1.000
_cell.length_b   1.000
_cell.length_c   1.000
_cell.angle_alpha   90.00
_cell.angle_beta   90.00
_cell.angle_gamma   90.00
#
_symmetry.space_group_name_H-M   'P 1'
#
loop_
_entity.id
_entity.type
_entity.pdbx_description
1 polymer ?
#
loop_
_entity_poly.entity_id
_entity_poly.type
_entity_poly.pdbx_seq_one_letter_code
_entity_poly.pdbx_strand_id
1 'polypeptide(L)'
;MHFENGTVDGIRSISQRGLAACWARLAKQGLPLFDDFDPGPRVHDPKQLVVWKVEASNGQNNFRALYRGSLLDQAFNDGWIGKTLAEVTPPSLQSTILSASDQCASTGCAVYTVLRTYDSACFAIDLERLLLPFGKDGRVQQILASLQLISLESTVERDKVVGSFEAQAECVLSISIPAASFTEFLSKSAKTQRRSA
;
A
#
# COMPACT_ATOMS: atom_id res chain seq x y z
N MET A 1 -12.53 10.46 -0.23
CA MET A 1 -12.57 9.19 0.52
C MET A 1 -12.45 9.49 2.00
N HIS A 2 -13.11 8.74 2.88
CA HIS A 2 -12.94 8.84 4.33
C HIS A 2 -11.90 7.80 4.78
N PHE A 3 -11.03 8.17 5.72
CA PHE A 3 -10.03 7.27 6.29
C PHE A 3 -10.30 7.15 7.79
N GLU A 4 -10.58 5.93 8.24
CA GLU A 4 -10.70 5.65 9.66
C GLU A 4 -9.32 5.51 10.28
N ASN A 5 -9.20 5.83 11.57
CA ASN A 5 -7.98 5.51 12.31
C ASN A 5 -7.93 4.00 12.54
N GLY A 6 -6.88 3.36 12.03
CA GLY A 6 -6.70 1.91 12.12
C GLY A 6 -5.45 1.51 12.90
N THR A 7 -5.31 0.19 13.07
CA THR A 7 -4.11 -0.45 13.61
C THR A 7 -3.58 -1.47 12.62
N VAL A 8 -2.37 -1.99 12.88
CA VAL A 8 -1.76 -3.05 12.07
C VAL A 8 -2.64 -4.30 11.93
N ASP A 9 -3.51 -4.56 12.90
CA ASP A 9 -4.43 -5.71 12.88
C ASP A 9 -5.48 -5.59 11.75
N GLY A 10 -5.73 -4.37 11.26
CA GLY A 10 -6.61 -4.12 10.12
C GLY A 10 -6.01 -4.54 8.77
N ILE A 11 -4.69 -4.72 8.69
CA ILE A 11 -4.02 -5.24 7.48
C ILE A 11 -4.24 -6.75 7.42
N ARG A 12 -4.87 -7.24 6.35
CA ARG A 12 -5.25 -8.65 6.20
C ARG A 12 -4.05 -9.51 5.84
N SER A 13 -3.27 -9.09 4.84
CA SER A 13 -2.07 -9.79 4.41
C SER A 13 -0.96 -9.84 5.46
N ILE A 14 -0.44 -11.05 5.70
CA ILE A 14 0.68 -11.30 6.62
C ILE A 14 1.96 -10.61 6.11
N SER A 15 2.25 -10.69 4.80
CA SER A 15 3.46 -10.06 4.25
C SER A 15 3.39 -8.55 4.35
N GLN A 16 2.22 -7.95 4.08
CA GLN A 16 2.02 -6.50 4.21
C GLN A 16 2.13 -6.05 5.67
N ARG A 17 1.60 -6.82 6.62
CA ARG A 17 1.84 -6.59 8.06
C ARG A 17 3.32 -6.61 8.41
N GLY A 18 4.06 -7.59 7.90
CA GLY A 18 5.50 -7.68 8.09
C GLY A 18 6.24 -6.45 7.55
N LEU A 19 5.89 -6.03 6.32
CA LEU A 19 6.46 -4.85 5.68
C LEU A 19 6.16 -3.56 6.48
N ALA A 20 4.91 -3.39 6.91
CA ALA A 20 4.48 -2.24 7.72
C ALA A 20 5.16 -2.22 9.10
N ALA A 21 5.36 -3.39 9.72
CA ALA A 21 6.09 -3.50 10.98
C ALA A 21 7.57 -3.12 10.84
N CYS A 22 8.23 -3.48 9.73
CA CYS A 22 9.59 -3.03 9.44
C CYS A 22 9.64 -1.50 9.30
N TRP A 23 8.71 -0.91 8.56
CA TRP A 23 8.65 0.55 8.39
C TRP A 23 8.41 1.26 9.72
N ALA A 24 7.46 0.79 10.52
CA ALA A 24 7.11 1.41 11.79
C ALA A 24 8.27 1.39 12.81
N ARG A 25 9.19 0.42 12.72
CA ARG A 25 10.39 0.39 13.58
C ARG A 25 11.32 1.57 13.29
N LEU A 26 11.48 1.94 12.03
CA LEU A 26 12.26 3.11 11.61
C LEU A 26 11.49 4.41 11.91
N ALA A 27 10.17 4.38 11.70
CA ALA A 27 9.32 5.57 11.82
C ALA A 27 9.07 6.04 13.27
N LYS A 28 9.67 5.38 14.29
CA LYS A 28 9.54 5.77 15.70
C LYS A 28 10.03 7.19 16.00
N GLN A 29 10.97 7.69 15.21
CA GLN A 29 11.60 9.01 15.39
C GLN A 29 11.08 10.06 14.40
N GLY A 30 10.05 9.73 13.61
CA GLY A 30 9.56 10.57 12.52
C GLY A 30 9.54 9.82 11.19
N LEU A 31 9.49 10.54 10.07
CA LEU A 31 9.55 9.91 8.75
C LEU A 31 10.92 9.26 8.53
N PRO A 32 10.98 7.96 8.16
CA PRO A 32 12.24 7.30 7.86
C PRO A 32 12.76 7.70 6.48
N LEU A 33 14.08 7.66 6.29
CA LEU A 33 14.69 7.71 4.97
C LEU A 33 14.43 6.39 4.23
N PHE A 34 14.21 6.47 2.92
CA PHE A 34 13.95 5.27 2.11
C PHE A 34 15.16 4.34 2.06
N ASP A 35 16.37 4.90 2.00
CA ASP A 35 17.62 4.12 1.89
C ASP A 35 17.94 3.32 3.17
N ASP A 36 17.37 3.70 4.31
CA ASP A 36 17.49 2.95 5.57
C ASP A 36 16.52 1.76 5.64
N PHE A 37 15.61 1.64 4.68
CA PHE A 37 14.56 0.63 4.69
C PHE A 37 14.97 -0.66 3.99
N ASP A 38 15.41 -1.63 4.79
CA ASP A 38 15.66 -3.00 4.35
C ASP A 38 14.75 -3.98 5.10
N PRO A 39 13.58 -4.37 4.54
CA PRO A 39 12.72 -5.36 5.16
C PRO A 39 13.29 -6.79 5.06
N GLY A 40 14.35 -7.02 4.28
CA GLY A 40 14.90 -8.35 4.00
C GLY A 40 14.06 -9.15 2.98
N PRO A 41 14.68 -10.10 2.27
CA PRO A 41 14.08 -10.75 1.09
C PRO A 41 12.92 -11.70 1.41
N ARG A 42 12.69 -12.02 2.69
CA ARG A 42 11.64 -12.96 3.13
C ARG A 42 10.37 -12.27 3.63
N VAL A 43 10.39 -10.95 3.81
CA VAL A 43 9.25 -10.22 4.39
C VAL A 43 8.16 -9.94 3.37
N HIS A 44 8.56 -9.52 2.17
CA HIS A 44 7.61 -9.20 1.10
C HIS A 44 8.23 -9.49 -0.27
N ASP A 45 7.43 -9.97 -1.22
CA ASP A 45 7.87 -10.15 -2.60
C ASP A 45 8.08 -8.76 -3.25
N PRO A 46 9.31 -8.40 -3.68
CA PRO A 46 9.58 -7.14 -4.36
C PRO A 46 8.82 -6.97 -5.68
N LYS A 47 8.34 -8.06 -6.28
CA LYS A 47 7.53 -8.03 -7.51
C LYS A 47 6.16 -7.40 -7.31
N GLN A 48 5.73 -7.22 -6.07
CA GLN A 48 4.44 -6.63 -5.69
C GLN A 48 4.56 -5.17 -5.22
N LEU A 49 5.78 -4.60 -5.32
CA LEU A 49 6.07 -3.26 -4.81
C LEU A 49 6.14 -2.21 -5.92
N VAL A 50 5.79 -0.98 -5.58
CA VAL A 50 6.01 0.23 -6.38
C VAL A 50 6.60 1.30 -5.48
N VAL A 51 7.58 2.06 -5.99
CA VAL A 51 8.08 3.24 -5.29
C VAL A 51 7.62 4.47 -6.04
N TRP A 52 6.93 5.36 -5.36
CA TRP A 52 6.50 6.65 -5.87
C TRP A 52 7.37 7.75 -5.27
N LYS A 53 7.88 8.65 -6.11
CA LYS A 53 8.41 9.95 -5.69
C LYS A 53 7.24 10.93 -5.52
N VAL A 54 7.23 11.67 -4.43
CA VAL A 54 6.25 12.72 -4.16
C VAL A 54 6.80 14.05 -4.66
N GLU A 55 6.16 14.61 -5.69
CA GLU A 55 6.49 15.88 -6.32
C GLU A 55 5.38 16.88 -5.99
N ALA A 56 5.61 17.80 -5.05
CA ALA A 56 4.62 18.84 -4.78
C ALA A 56 4.75 19.96 -5.81
N SER A 57 3.64 20.29 -6.48
CA SER A 57 3.53 21.40 -7.42
C SER A 57 2.20 22.11 -7.19
N ASN A 58 2.23 23.43 -7.00
CA ASN A 58 1.03 24.28 -6.86
C ASN A 58 0.02 23.79 -5.81
N GLY A 59 0.50 23.23 -4.70
CA GLY A 59 -0.36 22.73 -3.61
C GLY A 59 -0.98 21.34 -3.88
N GLN A 60 -0.62 20.69 -4.98
CA GLN A 60 -1.02 19.30 -5.29
C GLN A 60 0.20 18.39 -5.30
N ASN A 61 0.04 17.14 -4.86
CA ASN A 61 1.09 16.14 -4.98
C ASN A 61 0.92 15.37 -6.29
N ASN A 62 2.03 15.24 -7.02
CA ASN A 62 2.16 14.28 -8.10
C ASN A 62 3.02 13.11 -7.60
N PHE A 63 2.60 11.89 -7.92
CA PHE A 63 3.28 10.68 -7.49
C PHE A 63 3.93 10.03 -8.71
N ARG A 64 5.25 10.13 -8.86
CA ARG A 64 5.97 9.60 -10.04
C ARG A 64 6.63 8.27 -9.75
N ALA A 65 6.40 7.25 -10.55
CA ALA A 65 6.98 5.93 -10.31
C ALA A 65 8.50 5.95 -10.54
N LEU A 66 9.24 5.51 -9.52
CA LEU A 66 10.69 5.29 -9.54
C LEU A 66 11.04 3.81 -9.74
N TYR A 67 10.22 2.92 -9.20
CA TYR A 67 10.40 1.47 -9.27
C TYR A 67 9.03 0.80 -9.38
N ARG A 68 8.96 -0.32 -10.10
CA ARG A 68 7.80 -1.21 -10.15
C ARG A 68 8.27 -2.67 -10.21
N GLY A 69 7.61 -3.54 -9.45
CA GLY A 69 7.82 -4.97 -9.48
C GLY A 69 7.03 -5.68 -10.60
N SER A 70 7.57 -6.81 -11.07
CA SER A 70 7.10 -7.48 -12.29
C SER A 70 5.70 -8.10 -12.23
N LEU A 71 5.13 -8.36 -11.04
CA LEU A 71 3.75 -8.86 -10.95
C LEU A 71 2.71 -7.78 -11.26
N LEU A 72 3.14 -6.52 -11.21
CA LEU A 72 2.31 -5.39 -11.62
C LEU A 72 2.35 -5.16 -13.12
N ASP A 73 3.40 -5.64 -13.82
CA ASP A 73 3.45 -5.67 -15.29
C ASP A 73 2.34 -6.55 -15.87
N GLN A 74 2.10 -7.70 -15.24
CA GLN A 74 1.10 -8.66 -15.69
C GLN A 74 -0.32 -8.20 -15.45
N ALA A 75 -0.53 -7.34 -14.44
CA ALA A 75 -1.85 -6.86 -14.06
C ALA A 75 -2.17 -5.48 -14.63
N PHE A 76 -1.18 -4.60 -14.73
CA PHE A 76 -1.37 -3.20 -15.13
C PHE A 76 -0.42 -2.83 -16.28
N ASN A 77 -0.92 -2.06 -17.25
CA ASN A 77 -0.19 -1.63 -18.45
C ASN A 77 1.29 -1.31 -18.22
N ASP A 78 2.14 -1.66 -19.18
CA ASP A 78 3.59 -1.49 -19.06
C ASP A 78 4.10 -0.04 -19.01
N GLY A 79 5.32 0.11 -18.49
CA GLY A 79 6.07 1.35 -18.55
C GLY A 79 5.62 2.42 -17.57
N TRP A 80 5.40 2.06 -16.30
CA TRP A 80 5.04 3.02 -15.25
C TRP A 80 6.19 3.95 -14.86
N ILE A 81 7.45 3.49 -14.98
CA ILE A 81 8.60 4.28 -14.57
C ILE A 81 8.59 5.63 -15.29
N GLY A 82 8.70 6.71 -14.52
CA GLY A 82 8.64 8.08 -15.02
C GLY A 82 7.23 8.63 -15.24
N LYS A 83 6.18 7.80 -15.26
CA LYS A 83 4.78 8.25 -15.30
C LYS A 83 4.27 8.57 -13.90
N THR A 84 3.26 9.42 -13.84
CA THR A 84 2.53 9.75 -12.61
C THR A 84 1.47 8.70 -12.29
N LEU A 85 1.08 8.61 -11.02
CA LEU A 85 0.01 7.72 -10.57
C LEU A 85 -1.31 8.01 -11.28
N ALA A 86 -1.59 9.28 -11.60
CA ALA A 86 -2.78 9.66 -12.36
C ALA A 86 -2.74 9.11 -13.80
N GLU A 87 -1.59 9.15 -14.47
CA GLU A 87 -1.42 8.64 -15.84
C GLU A 87 -1.55 7.12 -15.94
N VAL A 88 -1.23 6.38 -14.88
CA VAL A 88 -1.26 4.91 -14.89
C VAL A 88 -2.48 4.30 -14.21
N THR A 89 -3.28 5.12 -13.51
CA THR A 89 -4.49 4.68 -12.84
C THR A 89 -5.69 4.90 -13.75
N PRO A 90 -6.54 3.88 -13.96
CA PRO A 90 -7.77 4.04 -14.73
C PRO A 90 -8.67 5.16 -14.18
N PRO A 91 -9.34 5.93 -15.04
CA PRO A 91 -10.13 7.10 -14.62
C PRO A 91 -11.14 6.81 -13.50
N SER A 92 -11.82 5.67 -13.54
CA SER A 92 -12.81 5.27 -12.52
C SER A 92 -12.20 5.03 -11.14
N LEU A 93 -10.90 4.74 -11.06
CA LEU A 93 -10.17 4.48 -9.81
C LEU A 93 -9.35 5.68 -9.33
N GLN A 94 -9.12 6.69 -10.18
CA GLN A 94 -8.20 7.78 -9.89
C GLN A 94 -8.54 8.51 -8.59
N SER A 95 -9.80 8.89 -8.37
CA SER A 95 -10.20 9.62 -7.15
C SER A 95 -9.83 8.83 -5.88
N THR A 96 -10.12 7.53 -5.88
CA THR A 96 -9.83 6.63 -4.76
C THR A 96 -8.33 6.46 -4.54
N ILE A 97 -7.58 6.13 -5.58
CA ILE A 97 -6.15 5.82 -5.50
C ILE A 97 -5.31 7.07 -5.18
N LEU A 98 -5.65 8.22 -5.77
CA LEU A 98 -5.00 9.49 -5.50
C LEU A 98 -5.31 9.97 -4.07
N SER A 99 -6.58 9.92 -3.64
CA SER A 99 -6.97 10.33 -2.28
C SER A 99 -6.23 9.53 -1.19
N ALA A 100 -6.03 8.22 -1.39
CA ALA A 100 -5.24 7.40 -0.46
C ALA A 100 -3.75 7.78 -0.45
N SER A 101 -3.21 8.14 -1.62
CA SER A 101 -1.80 8.53 -1.75
C SER A 101 -1.56 9.92 -1.15
N ASP A 102 -2.48 10.86 -1.34
CA ASP A 102 -2.47 12.17 -0.69
C ASP A 102 -2.63 12.09 0.82
N GLN A 103 -3.50 11.21 1.32
CA GLN A 103 -3.64 10.97 2.76
C GLN A 103 -2.30 10.48 3.36
N CYS A 104 -1.64 9.52 2.69
CA CYS A 104 -0.35 9.01 3.14
C CYS A 104 0.74 10.11 3.12
N ALA A 105 0.79 10.90 2.05
CA ALA A 105 1.76 11.98 1.90
C ALA A 105 1.56 13.14 2.90
N SER A 106 0.31 13.51 3.18
CA SER A 106 -0.02 14.64 4.04
C SER A 106 0.10 14.32 5.53
N THR A 107 -0.20 13.09 5.94
CA THR A 107 -0.19 12.69 7.36
C THR A 107 1.10 12.02 7.80
N GLY A 108 1.90 11.49 6.86
CA GLY A 108 3.04 10.65 7.19
C GLY A 108 2.66 9.32 7.85
N CYS A 109 1.36 8.95 7.83
CA CYS A 109 0.88 7.66 8.31
C CYS A 109 0.90 6.62 7.18
N ALA A 110 1.01 5.35 7.57
CA ALA A 110 0.73 4.27 6.63
C ALA A 110 -0.76 4.31 6.26
N VAL A 111 -1.09 4.01 5.01
CA VAL A 111 -2.48 3.94 4.54
C VAL A 111 -2.73 2.55 3.97
N TYR A 112 -3.79 1.90 4.42
CA TYR A 112 -4.20 0.60 3.93
C TYR A 112 -5.62 0.67 3.38
N THR A 113 -5.79 0.23 2.14
CA THR A 113 -7.07 0.22 1.45
C THR A 113 -7.35 -1.16 0.87
N VAL A 114 -8.61 -1.59 0.91
CA VAL A 114 -9.10 -2.75 0.18
C VAL A 114 -10.16 -2.30 -0.80
N LEU A 115 -9.87 -2.47 -2.10
CA LEU A 115 -10.87 -2.28 -3.15
C LEU A 115 -11.36 -3.64 -3.60
N ARG A 116 -12.67 -3.78 -3.81
CA ARG A 116 -13.29 -5.03 -4.26
C ARG A 116 -13.90 -4.86 -5.64
N THR A 117 -13.71 -5.86 -6.48
CA THR A 117 -14.45 -6.09 -7.72
C THR A 117 -14.89 -7.55 -7.78
N TYR A 118 -15.48 -7.96 -8.90
CA TYR A 118 -15.91 -9.33 -9.16
C TYR A 118 -15.42 -9.80 -10.53
N ASP A 119 -15.06 -11.08 -10.64
CA ASP A 119 -14.76 -11.70 -11.92
C ASP A 119 -16.04 -12.08 -12.69
N SER A 120 -15.89 -12.64 -13.89
CA SER A 120 -17.01 -13.07 -14.72
C SER A 120 -17.84 -14.20 -14.11
N ALA A 121 -17.31 -14.91 -13.11
CA ALA A 121 -18.01 -15.95 -12.36
C ALA A 121 -18.62 -15.41 -11.06
N CYS A 122 -18.60 -14.09 -10.86
CA CYS A 122 -19.08 -13.38 -9.67
C CYS A 122 -18.30 -13.69 -8.39
N PHE A 123 -17.08 -14.18 -8.48
CA PHE A 123 -16.20 -14.30 -7.32
C PHE A 123 -15.53 -12.98 -6.99
N ALA A 124 -15.40 -12.69 -5.71
CA ALA A 124 -14.81 -11.45 -5.25
C ALA A 124 -13.29 -11.45 -5.53
N ILE A 125 -12.80 -10.30 -6.00
CA ILE A 125 -11.39 -9.99 -6.11
C ILE A 125 -11.10 -8.73 -5.31
N ASP A 126 -10.25 -8.87 -4.31
CA ASP A 126 -9.77 -7.78 -3.47
C ASP A 126 -8.39 -7.30 -3.95
N LEU A 127 -8.26 -6.00 -4.16
CA LEU A 127 -6.99 -5.30 -4.27
C LEU A 127 -6.63 -4.75 -2.88
N GLU A 128 -5.74 -5.45 -2.18
CA GLU A 128 -5.15 -5.02 -0.92
C GLU A 128 -3.94 -4.12 -1.22
N ARG A 129 -4.04 -2.84 -0.87
CA ARG A 129 -3.02 -1.84 -1.13
C ARG A 129 -2.54 -1.20 0.17
N LEU A 130 -1.25 -1.37 0.47
CA LEU A 130 -0.56 -0.76 1.61
C LEU A 130 0.38 0.34 1.09
N LEU A 131 0.34 1.50 1.71
CA LEU A 131 1.25 2.62 1.48
C LEU A 131 2.07 2.91 2.73
N LEU A 132 3.38 3.08 2.54
CA LEU A 132 4.34 3.41 3.59
C LEU A 132 5.11 4.68 3.18
N PRO A 133 5.01 5.77 3.96
CA PRO A 133 5.66 7.03 3.63
C PRO A 133 7.10 7.10 4.12
N PHE A 134 7.97 7.69 3.31
CA PHE A 134 9.38 7.94 3.58
C PHE A 134 9.70 9.40 3.29
N GLY A 135 10.62 9.98 4.03
CA GLY A 135 10.96 11.38 3.87
C GLY A 135 11.88 11.91 4.94
N LYS A 136 12.01 13.23 4.96
CA LYS A 136 12.85 13.99 5.90
C LYS A 136 12.23 15.35 6.16
N ASP A 137 12.62 15.98 7.27
CA ASP A 137 12.18 17.33 7.64
C ASP A 137 10.65 17.48 7.69
N GLY A 138 9.97 16.43 8.18
CA GLY A 138 8.51 16.39 8.29
C GLY A 138 7.76 16.28 6.96
N ARG A 139 8.46 16.10 5.83
CA ARG A 139 7.86 16.00 4.50
C ARG A 139 8.07 14.61 3.91
N VAL A 140 6.98 14.00 3.44
CA VAL A 140 7.03 12.77 2.65
C VAL A 140 7.63 13.07 1.27
N GLN A 141 8.66 12.32 0.90
CA GLN A 141 9.38 12.44 -0.37
C GLN A 141 9.19 11.20 -1.25
N GLN A 142 8.95 10.05 -0.62
CA GLN A 142 8.70 8.79 -1.31
C GLN A 142 7.58 8.00 -0.61
N ILE A 143 6.84 7.20 -1.38
CA ILE A 143 5.87 6.24 -0.86
C ILE A 143 6.22 4.88 -1.45
N LEU A 144 6.45 3.90 -0.58
CA LEU A 144 6.45 2.49 -0.98
C LEU A 144 5.00 2.00 -0.97
N ALA A 145 4.53 1.50 -2.10
CA ALA A 145 3.25 0.84 -2.22
C ALA A 145 3.44 -0.66 -2.38
N SER A 146 2.70 -1.46 -1.62
CA SER A 146 2.51 -2.89 -1.85
C SER A 146 1.11 -3.12 -2.39
N LEU A 147 0.99 -3.86 -3.49
CA LEU A 147 -0.29 -4.18 -4.13
C LEU A 147 -0.44 -5.70 -4.24
N GLN A 148 -1.52 -6.24 -3.69
CA GLN A 148 -1.85 -7.66 -3.75
C GLN A 148 -3.27 -7.84 -4.26
N LEU A 149 -3.42 -8.70 -5.26
CA LEU A 149 -4.71 -9.17 -5.75
C LEU A 149 -5.03 -10.50 -5.09
N ILE A 150 -6.16 -10.56 -4.40
CA ILE A 150 -6.59 -11.71 -3.61
C ILE A 150 -7.98 -12.14 -4.09
N SER A 151 -8.15 -13.41 -4.39
CA SER A 151 -9.45 -14.06 -4.48
C SER A 151 -9.38 -15.34 -3.64
N LEU A 152 -10.47 -15.64 -2.91
CA LEU A 152 -10.53 -16.84 -2.07
C LEU A 152 -11.08 -18.04 -2.85
N GLU A 153 -11.86 -17.76 -3.89
CA GLU A 153 -12.62 -18.75 -4.65
C GLU A 153 -12.02 -19.05 -6.03
N SER A 154 -11.18 -18.16 -6.58
CA SER A 154 -10.60 -18.35 -7.92
C SER A 154 -9.12 -17.95 -8.00
N THR A 155 -8.47 -18.40 -9.08
CA THR A 155 -7.16 -17.85 -9.44
C THR A 155 -7.37 -16.53 -10.14
N VAL A 156 -6.71 -15.47 -9.68
CA VAL A 156 -6.84 -14.14 -10.31
C VAL A 156 -6.17 -14.13 -11.69
N GLU A 157 -6.99 -13.95 -12.73
CA GLU A 157 -6.56 -13.64 -14.10
C GLU A 157 -6.10 -12.17 -14.18
N ARG A 158 -4.79 -11.97 -13.98
CA ARG A 158 -4.19 -10.64 -13.82
C ARG A 158 -4.38 -9.73 -15.04
N ASP A 159 -4.36 -10.28 -16.25
CA ASP A 159 -4.55 -9.55 -17.50
C ASP A 159 -5.98 -9.00 -17.67
N LYS A 160 -6.97 -9.59 -17.00
CA LYS A 160 -8.38 -9.17 -17.05
C LYS A 160 -8.81 -8.31 -15.85
N VAL A 161 -8.08 -8.42 -14.74
CA VAL A 161 -8.51 -7.86 -13.45
C VAL A 161 -8.71 -6.34 -13.48
N VAL A 162 -7.91 -5.62 -14.27
CA VAL A 162 -8.04 -4.17 -14.41
C VAL A 162 -9.37 -3.81 -15.04
N GLY A 163 -9.82 -4.54 -16.07
CA GLY A 163 -11.12 -4.34 -16.67
C GLY A 163 -12.28 -4.54 -15.68
N SER A 164 -12.17 -5.53 -14.79
CA SER A 164 -13.15 -5.72 -13.71
C SER A 164 -13.21 -4.52 -12.76
N PHE A 165 -12.05 -4.06 -12.27
CA PHE A 165 -12.00 -2.88 -11.39
C PHE A 165 -12.45 -1.60 -12.10
N GLU A 166 -12.19 -1.47 -13.39
CA GLU A 166 -12.66 -0.33 -14.19
C GLU A 166 -14.18 -0.30 -14.31
N ALA A 167 -14.79 -1.47 -14.55
CA ALA A 167 -16.23 -1.63 -14.66
C ALA A 167 -16.94 -1.40 -13.32
N GLN A 168 -16.39 -1.96 -12.24
CA GLN A 168 -16.94 -1.81 -10.91
C GLN A 168 -15.85 -1.98 -9.85
N ALA A 169 -15.75 -1.01 -8.95
CA ALA A 169 -14.91 -1.11 -7.76
C ALA A 169 -15.61 -0.48 -6.56
N GLU A 170 -15.56 -1.19 -5.43
CA GLU A 170 -16.04 -0.72 -4.14
C GLU A 170 -14.86 -0.58 -3.17
N CYS A 171 -14.81 0.52 -2.42
CA CYS A 171 -13.85 0.64 -1.31
C CYS A 171 -14.42 -0.03 -0.05
N VAL A 172 -13.95 -1.24 0.26
CA VAL A 172 -14.40 -2.05 1.40
C VAL A 172 -13.75 -1.60 2.71
N LEU A 173 -12.50 -1.12 2.63
CA LEU A 173 -11.75 -0.66 3.79
C LEU A 173 -10.80 0.46 3.40
N SER A 174 -10.69 1.47 4.26
CA SER A 174 -9.79 2.59 4.10
C SER A 174 -9.36 3.10 5.47
N ILE A 175 -8.12 2.75 5.86
CA ILE A 175 -7.59 3.09 7.18
C ILE A 175 -6.25 3.81 7.09
N SER A 176 -6.05 4.77 8.00
CA SER A 176 -4.79 5.43 8.27
C SER A 176 -4.20 4.87 9.56
N ILE A 177 -2.93 4.46 9.52
CA ILE A 177 -2.26 3.75 10.60
C ILE A 177 -1.00 4.52 11.01
N PRO A 178 -1.02 5.23 12.16
CA PRO A 178 0.17 5.86 12.71
C PRO A 178 1.26 4.84 13.06
N ALA A 179 2.53 5.21 12.92
CA ALA A 179 3.65 4.34 13.28
C ALA A 179 3.59 3.86 14.75
N ALA A 180 3.06 4.70 15.65
CA ALA A 180 2.90 4.38 17.06
C ALA A 180 2.01 3.14 17.30
N SER A 181 1.00 2.91 16.45
CA SER A 181 0.06 1.77 16.54
C SER A 181 0.74 0.40 16.39
N PHE A 182 1.96 0.34 15.86
CA PHE A 182 2.73 -0.89 15.71
C PHE A 182 3.52 -1.28 16.97
N THR A 183 3.72 -0.34 17.89
CA THR A 183 4.46 -0.58 19.14
C THR A 183 3.68 -1.48 20.10
N GLU A 184 2.35 -1.33 20.11
CA GLU A 184 1.45 -2.18 20.91
C GLU A 184 1.45 -3.63 20.42
N PHE A 185 1.49 -3.85 19.11
CA PHE A 185 1.52 -5.17 18.48
C PHE A 185 2.78 -5.96 18.88
N LEU A 186 3.96 -5.34 18.75
CA LEU A 186 5.23 -5.98 19.12
C LEU A 186 5.30 -6.33 20.61
N SER A 187 4.67 -5.52 21.47
CA SER A 187 4.60 -5.79 22.91
C SER A 187 3.74 -7.02 23.26
N LYS A 188 2.65 -7.25 22.51
CA LYS A 188 1.75 -8.41 22.68
C LYS A 188 2.41 -9.72 22.18
N SER A 189 3.10 -9.66 21.03
CA SER A 189 3.83 -10.82 20.50
C SER A 189 4.99 -11.25 21.41
N ALA A 190 5.75 -10.30 21.97
CA ALA A 190 6.85 -10.60 22.89
C ALA A 190 6.37 -11.20 24.23
N LYS A 191 5.20 -10.78 24.73
CA LYS A 191 4.59 -11.37 25.95
C LYS A 191 4.07 -12.80 25.72
N THR A 192 3.66 -13.12 24.51
CA THR A 192 3.15 -14.46 24.17
C THR A 192 4.29 -15.49 24.10
N GLN A 193 5.45 -15.11 23.56
CA GLN A 193 6.63 -15.99 23.54
C GLN A 193 7.27 -16.24 24.92
N ARG A 194 7.11 -15.32 25.89
CA ARG A 194 7.63 -15.49 27.26
C ARG A 194 6.77 -16.37 28.17
N ARG A 195 5.55 -16.74 27.75
CA ARG A 195 4.65 -17.61 28.52
C ARG A 195 4.69 -19.08 28.07
N SER A 196 5.45 -19.40 27.04
CA SER A 196 5.60 -20.75 26.49
C SER A 196 7.04 -21.28 26.61
N ALA A 197 7.82 -20.77 27.57
CA ALA A 197 9.14 -21.26 27.94
C ALA A 197 9.16 -21.61 29.43
#